data_AF-A0A4Q5KJI3-F1
#
_entry.id   AF-A0A4Q5KJI3-F1
#
_cell.length_a   1.000
_cell.length_b   1.000
_cell.length_c   1.000
_cell.angle_alpha   90.00
_cell.angle_beta   90.00
_cell.angle_gamma   90.00
#
_symmetry.space_group_name_H-M   'P 1'
#
loop_
_entity.id
_entity.type
_entity.pdbx_description
1 polymer ?
#
loop_
_entity_poly.entity_id
_entity_poly.type
_entity_poly.pdbx_seq_one_letter_code
_entity_poly.pdbx_strand_id
1 'polypeptide(L)'
;MEIEVRKGTIDDVVEVDAQIPEFDGRNTKEKLEQRLRDIPYLILIATHNDQPVAYKMGYELSNLEFYSWLGGVVPIARKKGIATQLRLAQESWAHGQGYTTISVKSMNRYPPMLQLLISSGYHISGYEDEGSTDKSKIKFIKYIMAEGV
;
A
#
# COMPACT_ATOMS: atom_id res chain seq x y z
N MET A 1 -11.54 -6.28 -17.68
CA MET A 1 -11.58 -6.77 -16.29
C MET A 1 -12.16 -5.63 -15.50
N GLU A 2 -13.40 -5.76 -15.06
CA GLU A 2 -14.06 -4.77 -14.21
C GLU A 2 -13.52 -4.94 -12.79
N ILE A 3 -13.12 -3.83 -12.16
CA ILE A 3 -12.51 -3.86 -10.83
C ILE A 3 -13.33 -2.92 -9.96
N GLU A 4 -13.82 -3.45 -8.86
CA GLU A 4 -14.47 -2.67 -7.81
C GLU A 4 -13.49 -2.51 -6.65
N VAL A 5 -13.42 -1.30 -6.08
CA VAL A 5 -12.62 -1.03 -4.88
C VAL A 5 -13.55 -0.79 -3.70
N ARG A 6 -13.38 -1.58 -2.65
CA ARG A 6 -14.14 -1.45 -1.39
C ARG A 6 -13.21 -1.34 -0.18
N LYS A 7 -13.76 -0.86 0.94
CA LYS A 7 -13.12 -1.06 2.24
C LYS A 7 -13.14 -2.56 2.58
N GLY A 8 -12.08 -3.04 3.22
CA GLY A 8 -11.96 -4.45 3.61
C GLY A 8 -11.42 -4.66 5.01
N THR A 9 -11.09 -5.90 5.29
CA THR A 9 -10.69 -6.40 6.60
C THR A 9 -9.28 -7.02 6.55
N ILE A 10 -8.73 -7.34 7.71
CA ILE A 10 -7.47 -8.09 7.79
C ILE A 10 -7.62 -9.49 7.17
N ASP A 11 -8.80 -10.10 7.28
CA ASP A 11 -9.07 -11.41 6.67
C ASP A 11 -9.01 -11.33 5.13
N ASP A 12 -9.56 -10.27 4.53
CA ASP A 12 -9.42 -10.02 3.09
C ASP A 12 -7.94 -9.90 2.67
N VAL A 13 -7.11 -9.22 3.50
CA VAL A 13 -5.68 -9.05 3.23
C VAL A 13 -4.98 -10.41 3.25
N VAL A 14 -5.23 -11.22 4.28
CA VAL A 14 -4.61 -12.55 4.41
C VAL A 14 -5.02 -13.47 3.26
N GLU A 15 -6.28 -13.42 2.82
CA GLU A 15 -6.78 -14.19 1.67
C GLU A 15 -6.04 -13.85 0.37
N VAL A 16 -5.79 -12.56 0.11
CA VAL A 16 -5.06 -12.11 -1.08
C VAL A 16 -3.56 -12.39 -0.94
N ASP A 17 -2.97 -12.15 0.23
CA ASP A 17 -1.54 -12.34 0.49
C ASP A 17 -1.11 -13.80 0.26
N ALA A 18 -1.96 -14.76 0.66
CA ALA A 18 -1.76 -16.19 0.43
C ALA A 18 -1.65 -16.58 -1.06
N GLN A 19 -2.16 -15.75 -1.97
CA GLN A 19 -2.11 -15.95 -3.41
C GLN A 19 -0.89 -15.27 -4.08
N ILE A 20 -0.01 -14.63 -3.30
CA ILE A 20 1.16 -13.89 -3.79
C ILE A 20 2.44 -14.64 -3.38
N PRO A 21 3.07 -15.41 -4.30
CA PRO A 21 4.25 -16.23 -3.98
C PRO A 21 5.44 -15.44 -3.42
N GLU A 22 5.59 -14.17 -3.81
CA GLU A 22 6.70 -13.31 -3.39
C GLU A 22 6.63 -12.86 -1.93
N PHE A 23 5.49 -13.05 -1.27
CA PHE A 23 5.22 -12.55 0.07
C PHE A 23 5.51 -13.55 1.19
N ASP A 24 6.00 -14.74 0.86
CA ASP A 24 6.60 -15.74 1.77
C ASP A 24 5.81 -16.03 3.08
N GLY A 25 4.52 -15.67 3.14
CA GLY A 25 3.67 -15.86 4.32
C GLY A 25 4.01 -14.98 5.53
N ARG A 26 4.88 -13.98 5.39
CA ARG A 26 5.35 -13.15 6.54
C ARG A 26 4.32 -12.17 7.10
N ASN A 27 3.16 -12.02 6.47
CA ASN A 27 2.11 -11.10 6.86
C ASN A 27 0.96 -11.85 7.55
N THR A 28 1.24 -12.44 8.71
CA THR A 28 0.21 -13.17 9.47
C THR A 28 -0.85 -12.25 10.05
N LYS A 29 -2.07 -12.77 10.25
CA LYS A 29 -3.19 -12.03 10.85
C LYS A 29 -2.78 -11.36 12.17
N GLU A 30 -2.10 -12.09 13.04
CA GLU A 30 -1.68 -11.60 14.36
C GLU A 30 -0.72 -10.41 14.24
N LYS A 31 0.22 -10.46 13.29
CA LYS A 31 1.15 -9.37 13.04
C LYS A 31 0.45 -8.13 12.51
N LEU A 32 -0.55 -8.31 11.65
CA LEU A 32 -1.36 -7.21 11.12
C LEU A 32 -2.21 -6.59 12.23
N GLU A 33 -2.91 -7.40 13.02
CA GLU A 33 -3.70 -6.96 14.17
C GLU A 33 -2.86 -6.23 15.22
N GLN A 34 -1.68 -6.78 15.56
CA GLN A 34 -0.77 -6.13 16.50
C GLN A 34 -0.29 -4.77 15.98
N ARG A 35 -0.01 -4.66 14.68
CA ARG A 35 0.45 -3.40 14.09
C ARG A 35 -0.63 -2.33 14.05
N LEU A 36 -1.88 -2.72 13.83
CA LEU A 36 -3.02 -1.80 13.66
C LEU A 36 -3.78 -1.52 14.96
N ARG A 37 -3.40 -2.17 16.06
CA ARG A 37 -4.04 -2.00 17.37
C ARG A 37 -3.99 -0.53 17.81
N ASP A 38 -5.17 0.03 18.07
CA ASP A 38 -5.37 1.40 18.57
C ASP A 38 -4.80 2.52 17.67
N ILE A 39 -4.60 2.24 16.37
CA ILE A 39 -4.11 3.21 15.38
C ILE A 39 -5.15 3.37 14.26
N PRO A 40 -5.49 4.59 13.82
CA PRO A 40 -6.32 4.77 12.63
C PRO A 40 -5.70 4.12 11.39
N TYR A 41 -6.49 3.36 10.63
CA TYR A 41 -6.01 2.63 9.46
C TYR A 41 -7.03 2.58 8.33
N LEU A 42 -6.55 2.23 7.13
CA LEU A 42 -7.36 1.94 5.96
C LEU A 42 -6.91 0.63 5.33
N ILE A 43 -7.88 -0.24 5.04
CA ILE A 43 -7.71 -1.41 4.17
C ILE A 43 -8.65 -1.23 2.99
N LEU A 44 -8.08 -1.26 1.78
CA LEU A 44 -8.80 -1.29 0.52
C LEU A 44 -8.57 -2.61 -0.19
N ILE A 45 -9.63 -3.18 -0.75
CA ILE A 45 -9.62 -4.43 -1.50
C ILE A 45 -10.15 -4.14 -2.90
N ALA A 46 -9.43 -4.62 -3.90
CA ALA A 46 -9.92 -4.66 -5.27
C ALA A 46 -10.50 -6.05 -5.54
N THR A 47 -11.73 -6.10 -6.04
CA THR A 47 -12.43 -7.33 -6.39
C THR A 47 -12.67 -7.43 -7.90
N HIS A 48 -12.74 -8.66 -8.42
CA HIS A 48 -13.20 -8.98 -9.76
C HIS A 48 -14.18 -10.15 -9.66
N ASN A 49 -15.44 -9.95 -10.07
CA ASN A 49 -16.53 -10.91 -9.88
C ASN A 49 -16.64 -11.39 -8.42
N ASP A 50 -16.69 -10.43 -7.48
CA ASP A 50 -16.73 -10.65 -6.03
C ASP A 50 -15.52 -11.36 -5.41
N GLN A 51 -14.51 -11.72 -6.20
CA GLN A 51 -13.27 -12.34 -5.72
C GLN A 51 -12.20 -11.28 -5.44
N PRO A 52 -11.58 -11.26 -4.25
CA PRO A 52 -10.52 -10.31 -3.94
C PRO A 52 -9.24 -10.67 -4.70
N VAL A 53 -8.69 -9.69 -5.44
CA VAL A 53 -7.53 -9.87 -6.33
C VAL A 53 -6.36 -8.94 -6.00
N ALA A 54 -6.59 -7.92 -5.18
CA ALA A 54 -5.53 -7.06 -4.69
C ALA A 54 -5.96 -6.36 -3.40
N TYR A 55 -4.97 -5.90 -2.64
CA TYR A 55 -5.21 -5.07 -1.48
C TYR A 55 -4.22 -3.91 -1.40
N LYS A 56 -4.61 -2.89 -0.64
CA LYS A 56 -3.76 -1.78 -0.21
C LYS A 56 -4.13 -1.41 1.22
N MET A 57 -3.15 -1.44 2.10
CA MET A 57 -3.31 -1.24 3.53
C MET A 57 -2.32 -0.20 4.03
N GLY A 58 -2.78 0.68 4.92
CA GLY A 58 -1.94 1.68 5.56
C GLY A 58 -2.52 2.11 6.90
N TYR A 59 -1.72 2.85 7.65
CA TYR A 59 -2.08 3.34 8.98
C TYR A 59 -1.43 4.69 9.28
N GLU A 60 -1.97 5.40 10.26
CA GLU A 60 -1.47 6.69 10.71
C GLU A 60 -0.07 6.58 11.34
N LEU A 61 0.86 7.46 10.94
CA LEU A 61 2.12 7.67 11.67
C LEU A 61 2.08 8.91 12.55
N SER A 62 1.30 9.92 12.14
CA SER A 62 1.03 11.13 12.91
C SER A 62 -0.25 11.77 12.39
N ASN A 63 -0.73 12.80 13.09
CA ASN A 63 -1.89 13.60 12.66
C ASN A 63 -1.78 14.19 11.24
N LEU A 64 -0.59 14.19 10.62
CA LEU A 64 -0.34 14.74 9.29
C LEU A 64 0.14 13.71 8.27
N GLU A 65 0.59 12.53 8.70
CA GLU A 65 1.24 11.55 7.83
C GLU A 65 0.55 10.20 7.90
N PHE A 66 0.10 9.72 6.73
CA PHE A 66 -0.41 8.38 6.55
C PHE A 66 0.65 7.48 5.91
N TYR A 67 0.89 6.31 6.47
CA TYR A 67 1.83 5.34 5.92
C TYR A 67 1.11 4.26 5.12
N SER A 68 1.33 4.28 3.80
CA SER A 68 0.90 3.22 2.89
C SER A 68 1.83 2.01 3.06
N TRP A 69 1.48 1.13 4.00
CA TRP A 69 2.35 0.07 4.51
C TRP A 69 2.47 -1.15 3.59
N LEU A 70 1.36 -1.81 3.27
CA LEU A 70 1.35 -3.08 2.54
C LEU A 70 0.40 -2.99 1.34
N GLY A 71 0.69 -3.78 0.32
CA GLY A 71 -0.17 -3.89 -0.84
C GLY A 71 0.37 -4.91 -1.83
N GLY A 72 -0.54 -5.61 -2.48
CA GLY A 72 -0.22 -6.70 -3.39
C GLY A 72 -1.33 -6.91 -4.40
N VAL A 73 -0.96 -7.44 -5.56
CA VAL A 73 -1.89 -7.84 -6.64
C VAL A 73 -1.56 -9.28 -6.99
N VAL A 74 -2.56 -10.16 -6.98
CA VAL A 74 -2.37 -11.57 -7.35
C VAL A 74 -1.82 -11.68 -8.77
N PRO A 75 -0.95 -12.66 -9.08
CA PRO A 75 -0.25 -12.74 -10.36
C PRO A 75 -1.15 -12.59 -11.60
N ILE A 76 -2.32 -13.23 -11.61
CA ILE A 76 -3.25 -13.23 -12.74
C ILE A 76 -3.95 -11.86 -12.99
N ALA A 77 -3.91 -10.98 -11.99
CA ALA A 77 -4.54 -9.65 -12.04
C ALA A 77 -3.54 -8.50 -12.26
N ARG A 78 -2.23 -8.80 -12.36
CA ARG A 78 -1.17 -7.78 -12.55
C ARG A 78 -1.24 -7.12 -13.93
N LYS A 79 -0.59 -5.95 -14.04
CA LYS A 79 -0.48 -5.13 -15.27
C LYS A 79 -1.83 -4.65 -15.84
N LYS A 80 -2.86 -4.56 -14.99
CA LYS A 80 -4.21 -4.09 -15.34
C LYS A 80 -4.60 -2.76 -14.66
N GLY A 81 -3.61 -2.02 -14.15
CA GLY A 81 -3.85 -0.73 -13.47
C GLY A 81 -4.41 -0.81 -12.04
N ILE A 82 -4.66 -2.01 -11.51
CA ILE A 82 -5.25 -2.21 -10.16
C ILE A 82 -4.46 -1.52 -9.05
N ALA A 83 -3.12 -1.68 -9.06
CA ALA A 83 -2.26 -1.03 -8.07
C ALA A 83 -2.38 0.51 -8.12
N THR A 84 -2.53 1.09 -9.31
CA THR A 84 -2.75 2.52 -9.50
C THR A 84 -4.11 2.95 -8.95
N GLN A 85 -5.18 2.20 -9.23
CA GLN A 85 -6.52 2.50 -8.72
C GLN A 85 -6.56 2.47 -7.19
N LEU A 86 -6.01 1.42 -6.58
CA LEU A 86 -5.90 1.32 -5.12
C LEU A 86 -5.06 2.44 -4.51
N ARG A 87 -3.94 2.82 -5.16
CA ARG A 87 -3.09 3.94 -4.73
C ARG A 87 -3.89 5.25 -4.75
N LEU A 88 -4.57 5.57 -5.84
CA LEU A 88 -5.35 6.79 -5.98
C LEU A 88 -6.50 6.86 -4.96
N ALA A 89 -7.19 5.73 -4.74
CA ALA A 89 -8.24 5.63 -3.74
C ALA A 89 -7.69 5.87 -2.32
N GLN A 90 -6.52 5.32 -1.99
CA GLN A 90 -5.89 5.53 -0.68
C GLN A 90 -5.39 6.97 -0.51
N GLU A 91 -4.79 7.58 -1.55
CA GLU A 91 -4.37 8.98 -1.53
C GLU A 91 -5.57 9.92 -1.31
N SER A 92 -6.67 9.70 -2.05
CA SER A 92 -7.90 10.48 -1.91
C SER A 92 -8.53 10.31 -0.53
N TRP A 93 -8.58 9.07 -0.01
CA TRP A 93 -9.07 8.84 1.35
C TRP A 93 -8.20 9.55 2.38
N ALA A 94 -6.87 9.44 2.27
CA ALA A 94 -5.95 10.04 3.23
C ALA A 94 -6.07 11.57 3.25
N HIS A 95 -6.17 12.19 2.07
CA HIS A 95 -6.46 13.62 1.96
C HIS A 95 -7.79 13.98 2.64
N GLY A 96 -8.85 13.20 2.40
CA GLY A 96 -10.15 13.41 3.03
C GLY A 96 -10.17 13.21 4.56
N GLN A 97 -9.15 12.57 5.14
CA GLN A 97 -8.97 12.48 6.60
C GLN A 97 -8.15 13.65 7.18
N GLY A 98 -7.61 14.53 6.33
CA GLY A 98 -6.79 15.67 6.76
C GLY A 98 -5.29 15.40 6.77
N TYR A 99 -4.83 14.24 6.30
CA TYR A 99 -3.40 13.98 6.13
C TYR A 99 -2.83 14.85 5.00
N THR A 100 -1.63 15.38 5.21
CA THR A 100 -0.93 16.24 4.27
C THR A 100 0.13 15.48 3.47
N THR A 101 0.57 14.34 4.00
CA THR A 101 1.57 13.48 3.38
C THR A 101 1.16 12.01 3.43
N ILE A 102 1.61 11.28 2.40
CA ILE A 102 1.58 9.83 2.38
C ILE A 102 3.00 9.31 2.15
N SER A 103 3.45 8.37 2.99
CA SER A 103 4.75 7.74 2.87
C SER A 103 4.65 6.26 2.55
N VAL A 104 5.68 5.74 1.87
CA VAL A 104 5.79 4.34 1.45
C VAL A 104 7.24 3.91 1.61
N LYS A 105 7.46 2.63 1.93
CA LYS A 105 8.78 2.01 1.79
C LYS A 105 8.73 0.91 0.75
N SER A 106 9.78 0.80 -0.05
CA SER A 106 10.00 -0.33 -0.97
C SER A 106 11.47 -0.75 -0.96
N MET A 107 11.85 -1.69 -1.81
CA MET A 107 13.19 -2.29 -1.86
C MET A 107 13.59 -2.53 -3.32
N ASN A 108 14.89 -2.66 -3.60
CA ASN A 108 15.40 -2.92 -4.95
C ASN A 108 14.86 -4.22 -5.57
N ARG A 109 14.55 -5.23 -4.76
CA ARG A 109 13.87 -6.46 -5.21
C ARG A 109 12.46 -6.26 -5.77
N TYR A 110 11.87 -5.08 -5.66
CA TYR A 110 10.55 -4.76 -6.21
C TYR A 110 10.59 -3.62 -7.26
N PRO A 111 11.31 -3.77 -8.40
CA PRO A 111 11.42 -2.72 -9.41
C PRO A 111 10.08 -2.15 -9.92
N PRO A 112 9.02 -2.96 -10.14
CA PRO A 112 7.72 -2.43 -10.55
C PRO A 112 7.11 -1.45 -9.55
N MET A 113 7.33 -1.67 -8.24
CA MET A 113 6.86 -0.77 -7.20
C MET A 113 7.67 0.54 -7.20
N LEU A 114 9.00 0.45 -7.36
CA LEU A 114 9.86 1.63 -7.48
C LEU A 114 9.44 2.51 -8.68
N GLN A 115 9.22 1.89 -9.84
CA GLN A 115 8.74 2.60 -11.03
C GLN A 115 7.36 3.23 -10.80
N LEU A 116 6.42 2.51 -10.18
CA LEU A 116 5.09 3.04 -9.86
C LEU A 116 5.19 4.26 -8.95
N LEU A 117 5.96 4.21 -7.87
CA LEU A 117 6.09 5.30 -6.91
C LEU A 117 6.70 6.55 -7.57
N ILE A 118 7.82 6.38 -8.29
CA ILE A 118 8.50 7.48 -8.99
C ILE A 118 7.58 8.13 -10.02
N SER A 119 6.94 7.32 -10.89
CA SER A 119 6.01 7.84 -11.91
C SER A 119 4.73 8.45 -11.33
N SER A 120 4.40 8.17 -10.07
CA SER A 120 3.21 8.68 -9.38
C SER A 120 3.47 9.93 -8.54
N GLY A 121 4.66 10.53 -8.67
CA GLY A 121 5.03 11.77 -7.98
C GLY A 121 5.50 11.58 -6.53
N TYR A 122 5.91 10.37 -6.14
CA TYR A 122 6.59 10.17 -4.86
C TYR A 122 8.06 10.55 -4.98
N HIS A 123 8.54 11.32 -4.02
CA HIS A 123 9.95 11.66 -3.89
C HIS A 123 10.67 10.63 -3.03
N ILE A 124 11.90 10.27 -3.40
CA ILE A 124 12.78 9.50 -2.52
C ILE A 124 13.17 10.40 -1.34
N SER A 125 12.83 9.98 -0.12
CA SER A 125 13.05 10.76 1.11
C SER A 125 14.12 10.16 2.03
N GLY A 126 14.64 8.98 1.69
CA GLY A 126 15.72 8.37 2.46
C GLY A 126 15.96 6.90 2.15
N TYR A 127 16.87 6.32 2.92
CA TYR A 127 17.33 4.94 2.78
C TYR A 127 17.56 4.35 4.18
N GLU A 128 17.16 3.09 4.39
CA GLU A 128 17.46 2.31 5.60
C GLU A 128 18.35 1.14 5.18
N ASP A 129 19.58 1.14 5.67
CA ASP A 129 20.53 0.06 5.39
C ASP A 129 20.20 -1.18 6.25
N GLU A 130 19.91 -2.30 5.57
CA GLU A 130 19.65 -3.61 6.17
C GLU A 130 20.80 -4.59 5.85
N GLY A 131 21.98 -4.05 5.51
CA GLY A 131 23.19 -4.83 5.22
C GLY A 131 23.19 -5.51 3.85
N SER A 132 22.20 -5.23 2.99
CA SER A 132 22.12 -5.75 1.63
C SER A 132 21.29 -4.82 0.76
N THR A 133 21.81 -4.44 -0.40
CA THR A 133 21.10 -3.59 -1.36
C THR A 133 19.73 -4.13 -1.78
N ASP A 134 19.51 -5.44 -1.68
CA ASP A 134 18.23 -6.09 -2.00
C ASP A 134 17.18 -5.96 -0.90
N LYS A 135 17.63 -5.92 0.37
CA LYS A 135 16.78 -5.88 1.58
C LYS A 135 16.62 -4.48 2.15
N SER A 136 17.59 -3.60 1.88
CA SER A 136 17.57 -2.21 2.32
C SER A 136 16.38 -1.46 1.76
N LYS A 137 15.78 -0.61 2.58
CA LYS A 137 14.51 0.06 2.26
C LYS A 137 14.78 1.43 1.68
N ILE A 138 14.12 1.73 0.57
CA ILE A 138 14.04 3.07 0.01
C ILE A 138 12.75 3.70 0.54
N LYS A 139 12.87 4.88 1.17
CA LYS A 139 11.73 5.65 1.68
C LYS A 139 11.23 6.59 0.61
N PHE A 140 9.92 6.68 0.50
CA PHE A 140 9.21 7.55 -0.42
C PHE A 140 8.21 8.40 0.34
N ILE A 141 8.05 9.64 -0.08
CA ILE A 141 7.02 10.56 0.44
C ILE A 141 6.33 11.27 -0.72
N LYS A 142 5.03 11.50 -0.60
CA LYS A 142 4.26 12.35 -1.50
C LYS A 142 3.43 13.33 -0.68
N TYR A 143 3.46 14.59 -1.08
CA TYR A 143 2.57 15.61 -0.53
C TYR A 143 1.22 15.50 -1.22
N ILE A 144 0.16 15.38 -0.44
CA ILE A 144 -1.22 15.20 -0.91
C ILE A 144 -2.11 16.36 -0.47
N MET A 145 -1.53 17.56 -0.31
CA MET A 145 -2.24 18.78 0.02
C MET A 145 -3.37 19.05 -0.98
N ALA A 146 -4.47 19.66 -0.51
CA ALA A 146 -5.38 20.32 -1.43
C ALA A 146 -4.59 21.36 -2.22
N GLU A 147 -4.67 21.34 -3.55
CA GLU A 147 -4.39 22.58 -4.29
C GLU A 147 -5.34 23.64 -3.72
N GLY A 148 -4.77 24.74 -3.27
CA GLY A 148 -5.46 25.70 -2.41
C GLY A 148 -6.72 26.27 -3.04
N VAL A 149 -7.77 26.30 -2.21
CA VAL A 149 -8.94 27.20 -2.18
C VAL A 149 -9.74 27.34 -3.49
#